data_AF-A0A554MQC9-F1
#
_entry.id   AF-A0A554MQC9-F1
#
_cell.length_a   1.000
_cell.length_b   1.000
_cell.length_c   1.000
_cell.angle_alpha   90.00
_cell.angle_beta   90.00
_cell.angle_gamma   90.00
#
_symmetry.space_group_name_H-M   'P 1'
#
loop_
_entity.id
_entity.type
_entity.pdbx_description
1 polymer ?
#
loop_
_entity_poly.entity_id
_entity_poly.type
_entity_poly.pdbx_seq_one_letter_code
_entity_poly.pdbx_strand_id
1 'polypeptide(L)' 'MNNLVDENGKFLEKYRIESSRCKPWDYSSQGYYFVTICTRDREPFFGKIAEGKMELSDVGVIAETFLKDIEHHFSHIKVL' A
#
# COMPACT_ATOMS: atom_id res chain seq x y z
N MET A 1 -28.11 21.60 0.94
CA MET A 1 -27.29 21.21 -0.22
C MET A 1 -25.93 21.86 -0.03
N ASN A 2 -24.98 21.14 0.57
CA ASN A 2 -23.70 21.74 0.97
C ASN A 2 -22.69 21.62 -0.16
N ASN A 3 -22.31 22.78 -0.67
CA ASN A 3 -21.24 22.98 -1.65
C ASN A 3 -19.91 22.47 -1.06
N LEU A 4 -19.39 21.37 -1.61
CA LEU A 4 -18.01 20.93 -1.38
C LEU A 4 -17.20 21.24 -2.64
N VAL A 5 -16.96 22.53 -2.87
CA VAL A 5 -16.09 23.00 -3.95
C VAL A 5 -14.77 23.37 -3.31
N ASP A 6 -13.72 22.61 -3.63
CA ASP A 6 -12.33 23.06 -3.44
C ASP A 6 -12.17 24.37 -4.25
N GLU A 7 -11.69 25.41 -3.58
CA GLU A 7 -11.49 26.78 -4.09
C GLU A 7 -10.67 26.87 -5.40
N ASN A 8 -10.01 25.80 -5.82
CA ASN A 8 -9.23 25.70 -7.05
C ASN A 8 -9.79 24.75 -8.12
N GLY A 9 -10.99 24.17 -7.93
CA GLY A 9 -11.73 23.44 -8.96
C GLY A 9 -11.00 22.25 -9.61
N LYS A 10 -9.94 21.72 -8.99
CA LYS A 10 -9.00 20.79 -9.65
C LYS A 10 -9.56 19.38 -9.89
N PHE A 11 -10.67 19.03 -9.25
CA PHE A 11 -11.17 17.65 -9.20
C PHE A 11 -12.66 17.50 -9.58
N LEU A 12 -13.25 18.53 -10.21
CA LEU A 12 -14.66 18.60 -10.64
C LEU A 12 -15.12 17.30 -11.29
N GLU A 13 -16.06 16.61 -10.62
CA GLU A 13 -16.80 15.39 -11.03
C GLU A 13 -15.98 14.18 -11.51
N LYS A 14 -14.64 14.27 -11.51
CA LYS A 14 -13.75 13.21 -11.99
C LYS A 14 -13.25 12.29 -10.87
N TYR A 15 -13.08 12.85 -9.67
CA TYR A 15 -12.55 12.11 -8.53
C TYR A 15 -13.40 12.35 -7.29
N ARG A 16 -13.57 11.29 -6.49
CA ARG A 16 -14.22 11.38 -5.19
C ARG A 16 -13.32 12.16 -4.22
N ILE A 17 -13.84 13.23 -3.64
CA ILE A 17 -13.15 14.05 -2.63
C ILE A 17 -13.11 13.33 -1.27
N GLU A 18 -14.11 12.49 -0.96
CA GLU A 18 -14.15 11.76 0.30
C GLU A 18 -13.12 10.62 0.38
N SER A 19 -12.51 10.46 1.55
CA SER A 19 -11.59 9.35 1.87
C SER A 19 -12.16 7.99 1.49
N SER A 20 -11.37 7.15 0.81
CA SER A 20 -11.72 5.76 0.46
C SER A 20 -11.83 4.82 1.67
N ARG A 21 -11.44 5.29 2.86
CA ARG A 21 -11.47 4.50 4.10
C ARG A 21 -12.90 4.16 4.51
N CYS A 22 -13.10 2.98 5.10
CA CYS A 22 -14.36 2.57 5.68
C CYS A 22 -14.66 3.42 6.93
N LYS A 23 -15.72 4.25 6.89
CA LYS A 23 -16.04 5.25 7.92
C LYS A 23 -16.15 4.68 9.36
N PRO A 24 -16.79 3.53 9.61
CA PRO A 24 -16.90 2.98 10.97
C PRO A 24 -15.64 2.25 11.46
N TRP A 25 -14.58 2.12 10.65
CA TRP A 25 -13.38 1.36 11.01
C TRP A 25 -12.25 2.26 11.50
N ASP A 26 -11.75 1.99 12.70
CA ASP A 26 -10.52 2.60 13.21
C ASP A 26 -9.30 1.81 12.70
N TYR A 27 -8.60 2.38 11.73
CA TYR A 27 -7.41 1.77 11.12
C TYR A 27 -6.19 1.74 12.06
N SER A 28 -6.24 2.39 13.23
CA SER A 28 -5.21 2.25 14.27
C SER A 28 -5.46 1.06 15.20
N SER A 29 -6.66 0.48 15.15
CA SER A 29 -6.98 -0.71 15.92
C SER A 29 -6.29 -1.96 15.35
N GLN A 30 -6.10 -2.96 16.21
CA GLN A 30 -5.50 -4.23 15.81
C GLN A 30 -6.34 -4.92 14.73
N GLY A 31 -5.70 -5.34 13.65
CA GLY A 31 -6.35 -6.02 12.54
C GLY A 31 -5.35 -6.69 11.60
N TYR A 32 -5.86 -7.58 10.76
CA TYR A 32 -5.07 -8.21 9.69
C TYR A 32 -5.21 -7.40 8.41
N TYR A 33 -4.07 -7.13 7.78
CA TYR A 33 -4.00 -6.40 6.51
C TYR A 33 -3.28 -7.26 5.49
N PHE A 34 -3.82 -7.28 4.28
CA PHE A 34 -3.13 -7.82 3.11
C PHE A 34 -2.66 -6.66 2.25
N VAL A 35 -1.36 -6.58 2.01
CA VAL A 35 -0.73 -5.47 1.26
C VAL A 35 -0.10 -6.03 0.00
N THR A 36 -0.49 -5.49 -1.15
CA THR A 36 0.15 -5.76 -2.43
C THR A 36 0.86 -4.51 -2.92
N ILE A 37 2.13 -4.64 -3.28
CA ILE A 37 2.91 -3.56 -3.90
C ILE A 37 2.92 -3.79 -5.41
N CYS A 38 2.27 -2.89 -6.15
CA CYS A 38 2.24 -2.93 -7.61
C CYS A 38 3.26 -1.94 -8.19
N THR A 39 4.06 -2.41 -9.13
CA THR A 39 4.98 -1.59 -9.92
C THR A 39 4.24 -0.91 -11.08
N ARG A 40 4.83 0.18 -11.59
CA ARG A 40 4.30 0.82 -12.81
C ARG A 40 4.29 -0.19 -13.95
N ASP A 41 3.21 -0.20 -14.71
CA ASP A 41 2.99 -1.09 -15.86
C ASP A 41 3.14 -2.59 -15.57
N ARG A 42 3.10 -2.98 -14.28
CA ARG A 42 3.33 -4.36 -13.81
C ARG A 42 4.71 -4.92 -14.17
N GLU A 43 5.68 -4.04 -14.38
CA GLU A 43 7.07 -4.43 -14.64
C GLU A 43 7.65 -5.23 -13.47
N PRO A 44 8.34 -6.36 -13.71
CA PRO A 44 8.85 -7.25 -12.67
C PRO A 44 10.09 -6.68 -11.93
N PHE A 45 10.00 -5.46 -11.38
CA PHE A 45 11.12 -4.76 -10.73
C PHE A 45 11.71 -5.52 -9.54
N PHE A 46 10.89 -6.24 -8.78
CA PHE A 46 11.33 -6.96 -7.59
C PHE A 46 11.97 -8.31 -7.92
N GLY A 47 11.98 -8.72 -9.19
CA GLY A 47 12.48 -10.01 -9.63
C GLY A 47 11.42 -10.81 -10.38
N LYS A 48 11.64 -12.11 -10.50
CA LYS A 48 10.83 -13.01 -11.33
C LYS A 48 10.46 -14.28 -10.57
N ILE A 49 9.45 -14.99 -11.06
CA ILE A 49 9.10 -16.30 -10.55
C ILE A 49 9.80 -17.37 -11.40
N ALA A 50 10.57 -18.24 -10.76
CA ALA A 50 11.15 -19.42 -11.37
C ALA A 50 10.84 -20.64 -10.50
N GLU A 51 10.32 -21.71 -11.12
CA GLU A 51 9.95 -22.95 -10.41
C GLU A 51 9.01 -22.72 -9.19
N GLY A 52 8.10 -21.76 -9.30
CA GLY A 52 7.15 -21.42 -8.23
C GLY A 52 7.78 -20.66 -7.05
N LYS A 53 9.04 -20.25 -7.15
CA LYS A 53 9.75 -19.45 -6.14
C LYS A 53 10.05 -18.07 -6.67
N MET A 54 10.06 -17.09 -5.76
CA MET A 54 10.50 -15.74 -6.06
C MET A 54 12.03 -15.71 -6.14
N GLU A 55 12.57 -15.37 -7.30
CA GLU A 55 13.96 -14.98 -7.49
C GLU A 55 14.04 -13.46 -7.45
N LEU A 56 14.55 -12.91 -6.34
CA LEU A 56 14.62 -11.46 -6.13
C LEU A 56 15.68 -10.80 -7.03
N SER A 57 15.37 -9.62 -7.54
CA SER A 57 16.37 -8.68 -8.06
C SER A 57 17.07 -7.97 -6.91
N ASP A 58 18.12 -7.17 -7.19
CA ASP A 58 18.77 -6.34 -6.18
C ASP A 58 17.78 -5.40 -5.46
N VAL A 59 16.84 -4.81 -6.21
CA VAL A 59 15.77 -3.97 -5.65
C VAL A 59 14.77 -4.80 -4.85
N GLY A 60 14.48 -6.03 -5.31
CA GLY A 60 13.65 -7.00 -4.60
C GLY A 60 14.23 -7.37 -3.23
N VAL A 61 15.54 -7.60 -3.15
CA VAL A 61 16.25 -7.89 -1.89
C VAL A 61 16.10 -6.73 -0.92
N ILE A 62 16.27 -5.49 -1.39
CA ILE A 62 16.08 -4.28 -0.57
C ILE A 62 14.64 -4.21 -0.05
N ALA A 63 13.65 -4.39 -0.93
CA ALA A 63 12.24 -4.35 -0.56
C ALA A 63 11.87 -5.43 0.46
N GLU A 64 12.32 -6.67 0.26
CA GLU A 64 12.06 -7.78 1.17
C GLU A 64 12.69 -7.54 2.54
N THR A 65 13.94 -7.04 2.55
CA THR A 65 14.68 -6.75 3.79
C THR A 65 13.92 -5.73 4.63
N PHE A 66 13.55 -4.59 4.05
CA PHE A 66 12.84 -3.55 4.79
C PHE A 66 11.41 -3.94 5.16
N LEU A 67 10.73 -4.77 4.35
CA LEU A 67 9.40 -5.27 4.71
C LEU A 67 9.45 -6.14 5.96
N LYS A 68 10.43 -7.04 6.06
CA LYS A 68 10.65 -7.89 7.25
C LYS A 68 11.08 -7.07 8.47
N ASP A 69 11.81 -5.98 8.24
CA ASP A 69 12.34 -5.13 9.31
C ASP A 69 11.27 -4.23 9.99
N ILE A 70 10.07 -4.15 9.43
CA ILE A 70 8.95 -3.37 10.00
C ILE A 70 8.66 -3.79 11.44
N GLU A 71 8.70 -5.09 11.75
CA GLU A 71 8.43 -5.58 13.10
C GLU A 71 9.44 -5.07 14.14
N HIS A 72 10.68 -4.79 13.73
CA HIS A 72 11.71 -4.26 14.62
C HIS A 72 11.54 -2.76 14.89
N HIS A 73 10.96 -2.02 13.94
CA HIS A 73 10.66 -0.59 14.12
C HIS A 73 9.37 -0.35 14.92
N PHE A 74 8.40 -1.26 14.83
CA PHE A 74 7.09 -1.10 15.45
C PHE A 74 6.70 -2.34 16.26
N SER A 75 6.81 -2.23 17.58
CA SER A 75 6.56 -3.33 18.53
C SER A 75 5.15 -3.92 18.52
N HIS A 76 4.20 -3.25 17.87
CA HIS A 76 2.80 -3.65 17.76
C HIS A 76 2.44 -4.19 16.37
N ILE A 77 3.42 -4.34 15.48
CA ILE A 77 3.24 -4.90 14.14
C ILE A 77 3.79 -6.32 14.09
N LYS A 78 3.08 -7.19 13.38
CA LYS A 78 3.55 -8.50 12.99
C LYS A 78 3.40 -8.69 11.48
N VAL A 79 4.47 -9.05 10.81
CA VAL A 79 4.57 -9.47 9.41
C VAL A 79 4.60 -11.00 9.39
N LEU A 80 3.66 -11.61 8.67
CA LEU A 80 3.50 -13.05 8.58
C LEU A 80 4.24 -13.64 7.38
#